data_AF-A0A497W803-F1
#
_entry.id   AF-A0A497W803-F1
#
_cell.length_a   1.000
_cell.length_b   1.000
_cell.length_c   1.000
_cell.angle_alpha   90.00
_cell.angle_beta   90.00
_cell.angle_gamma   90.00
#
_symmetry.space_group_name_H-M   'P 1'
#
loop_
_entity.id
_entity.type
_entity.pdbx_description
1 polymer ?
#
loop_
_entity_poly.entity_id
_entity_poly.type
_entity_poly.pdbx_seq_one_letter_code
_entity_poly.pdbx_strand_id
1 'polypeptide(L)'
;MYQPDISTLSGDFTLSELKLQIIQNMALDDNLSPSATKVATVLITALLDRKSGWCFRTDVELASCAGISVDTLRRRVKKNSSFLQYYSVKRGKHKGIATEYQLTSQAMQDGAKRRAGMLSNTTRASGESAIINRRAQSEPVVGKITNSDCEGGNNSDIRGEELPTTGGKKHPPITVPKPSSITACSSNRLCETIEPISSILEWFTSAYPREGNVRKVKSALASLIAENIPPNAIIKAAAAYACEQKGNEIRFMKLPENWLREKDFRQPRTPKYSGATKADVRQTSANWIKERSGLARTCSSDEVRELLAQGLVTREECLAAGLSL
;
A
#
# COMPACT_ATOMS: atom_id res chain seq x y z
N MET A 1 -22.08 19.65 -43.26
CA MET A 1 -21.09 19.06 -42.33
C MET A 1 -21.32 17.55 -42.31
N TYR A 2 -20.41 16.79 -42.91
CA TYR A 2 -20.49 15.32 -42.94
C TYR A 2 -19.96 14.82 -41.59
N GLN A 3 -20.85 14.31 -40.72
CA GLN A 3 -20.41 13.59 -39.52
C GLN A 3 -20.11 12.15 -39.95
N PRO A 4 -18.84 11.70 -39.92
CA PRO A 4 -18.52 10.32 -40.25
C PRO A 4 -19.22 9.40 -39.25
N ASP A 5 -19.81 8.32 -39.76
CA ASP A 5 -20.47 7.30 -38.96
C ASP A 5 -19.44 6.65 -38.01
N ILE A 6 -19.61 6.89 -36.71
CA ILE A 6 -18.61 6.57 -35.68
C ILE A 6 -18.47 5.05 -35.48
N SER A 7 -19.47 4.29 -35.94
CA SER A 7 -19.58 2.85 -35.74
C SER A 7 -18.59 2.03 -36.58
N THR A 8 -18.04 2.58 -37.67
CA THR A 8 -17.09 1.88 -38.57
C THR A 8 -15.61 2.15 -38.24
N LEU A 9 -15.29 3.24 -37.54
CA LEU A 9 -13.90 3.68 -37.31
C LEU A 9 -13.06 2.73 -36.45
N SER A 10 -13.68 1.85 -35.66
CA SER A 10 -12.96 0.88 -34.83
C SER A 10 -12.43 -0.32 -35.60
N GLY A 11 -12.95 -0.59 -36.81
CA GLY A 11 -12.54 -1.75 -37.62
C GLY A 11 -11.16 -1.61 -38.26
N ASP A 12 -10.69 -0.38 -38.44
CA ASP A 12 -9.55 -0.08 -39.30
C ASP A 12 -8.21 0.01 -38.55
N PHE A 13 -8.23 0.20 -37.23
CA PHE A 13 -7.01 0.40 -36.44
C PHE A 13 -6.66 -0.83 -35.60
N THR A 14 -5.39 -1.22 -35.67
CA THR A 14 -4.83 -2.25 -34.79
C THR A 14 -4.61 -1.70 -33.39
N LEU A 15 -4.61 -2.59 -32.37
CA LEU A 15 -4.29 -2.20 -31.00
C LEU A 15 -2.93 -1.48 -30.90
N SER A 16 -1.95 -1.91 -31.70
CA SER A 16 -0.61 -1.31 -31.70
C SER A 16 -0.61 0.16 -32.11
N GLU A 17 -1.49 0.54 -33.04
CA GLU A 17 -1.61 1.92 -33.52
C GLU A 17 -2.35 2.82 -32.53
N LEU A 18 -3.22 2.24 -31.69
CA LEU A 18 -4.05 2.98 -30.74
C LEU A 18 -3.44 3.09 -29.33
N LYS A 19 -2.36 2.36 -29.02
CA LYS A 19 -1.81 2.29 -27.64
C LYS A 19 -1.53 3.67 -27.05
N LEU A 20 -0.88 4.54 -27.82
CA LEU A 20 -0.51 5.88 -27.34
C LEU A 20 -1.75 6.74 -27.08
N GLN A 21 -2.77 6.66 -27.95
CA GLN A 21 -4.01 7.41 -27.79
C GLN A 21 -4.81 6.95 -26.58
N ILE A 22 -4.84 5.63 -26.32
CA ILE A 22 -5.49 5.07 -25.14
C ILE A 22 -4.74 5.47 -23.86
N ILE A 23 -3.40 5.43 -23.86
CA ILE A 23 -2.58 5.92 -22.73
C ILE A 23 -2.85 7.40 -22.47
N GLN A 24 -2.97 8.21 -23.52
CA GLN A 24 -3.29 9.62 -23.38
C GLN A 24 -4.70 9.84 -22.80
N ASN A 25 -5.71 9.07 -23.24
CA ASN A 25 -7.05 9.11 -22.64
C ASN A 25 -6.99 8.80 -21.13
N MET A 26 -6.25 7.77 -20.74
CA MET A 26 -6.04 7.41 -19.33
C MET A 26 -5.30 8.48 -18.53
N ALA A 27 -4.35 9.19 -19.15
CA ALA A 27 -3.60 10.26 -18.50
C ALA A 27 -4.45 11.53 -18.25
N LEU A 28 -5.49 11.74 -19.06
CA LEU A 28 -6.43 12.87 -18.93
C LEU A 28 -7.64 12.55 -18.04
N ASP A 29 -7.75 11.33 -17.55
CA ASP A 29 -8.84 10.88 -16.66
C ASP A 29 -8.47 11.14 -15.19
N ASP A 30 -9.04 12.21 -14.63
CA ASP A 30 -8.82 12.63 -13.23
C ASP A 30 -9.29 11.58 -12.21
N ASN A 31 -10.24 10.72 -12.59
CA ASN A 31 -10.81 9.72 -11.70
C ASN A 31 -10.00 8.41 -11.71
N LEU A 32 -9.07 8.26 -12.66
CA LEU A 32 -8.18 7.11 -12.73
C LEU A 32 -7.05 7.27 -11.73
N SER A 33 -7.09 6.47 -10.66
CA SER A 33 -6.08 6.56 -9.60
C SER A 33 -4.67 6.25 -10.12
N PRO A 34 -3.58 6.83 -9.55
CA PRO A 34 -2.21 6.59 -10.03
C PRO A 34 -1.80 5.11 -10.05
N SER A 35 -2.29 4.29 -9.12
CA SER A 35 -2.04 2.85 -9.12
C SER A 35 -2.76 2.14 -10.27
N ALA A 36 -3.98 2.58 -10.61
CA ALA A 36 -4.73 2.06 -11.74
C ALA A 36 -4.07 2.46 -13.06
N THR A 37 -3.61 3.71 -13.18
CA THR A 37 -2.83 4.19 -14.33
C THR A 37 -1.60 3.31 -14.55
N LYS A 38 -0.80 3.05 -13.51
CA LYS A 38 0.39 2.17 -13.62
C LYS A 38 0.04 0.77 -14.16
N VAL A 39 -0.99 0.14 -13.58
CA VAL A 39 -1.42 -1.20 -14.01
C VAL A 39 -1.91 -1.18 -15.45
N ALA A 40 -2.72 -0.19 -15.82
CA ALA A 40 -3.24 -0.03 -17.17
C ALA A 40 -2.10 0.17 -18.19
N THR A 41 -1.13 1.02 -17.87
CA THR A 41 0.05 1.21 -18.72
C THR A 41 0.81 -0.09 -18.91
N VAL A 42 1.08 -0.85 -17.85
CA VAL A 42 1.78 -2.16 -17.95
C VAL A 42 0.98 -3.15 -18.80
N LEU A 43 -0.35 -3.21 -18.62
CA LEU A 43 -1.21 -4.07 -19.44
C LEU A 43 -1.08 -3.71 -20.92
N ILE A 44 -1.31 -2.45 -21.29
CA ILE A 44 -1.34 -2.05 -22.70
C ILE A 44 0.02 -2.08 -23.40
N THR A 45 1.10 -1.75 -22.69
CA THR A 45 2.43 -1.71 -23.31
C THR A 45 3.08 -3.09 -23.38
N ALA A 46 2.98 -3.88 -22.32
CA ALA A 46 3.82 -5.07 -22.15
C ALA A 46 3.07 -6.41 -22.15
N LEU A 47 1.81 -6.45 -21.70
CA LEU A 47 1.15 -7.74 -21.39
C LEU A 47 0.00 -8.11 -22.32
N LEU A 48 -0.67 -7.13 -22.95
CA LEU A 48 -1.75 -7.42 -23.89
C LEU A 48 -1.20 -7.97 -25.21
N ASP A 49 -1.81 -9.06 -25.68
CA ASP A 49 -1.53 -9.62 -27.00
C ASP A 49 -1.86 -8.60 -28.10
N ARG A 50 -0.96 -8.50 -29.09
CA ARG A 50 -1.05 -7.47 -30.14
C ARG A 50 -2.26 -7.65 -31.05
N LYS A 51 -2.69 -8.90 -31.27
CA LYS A 51 -3.79 -9.23 -32.18
C LYS A 51 -5.14 -9.23 -31.46
N SER A 52 -5.20 -9.94 -30.35
CA SER A 52 -6.46 -10.22 -29.66
C SER A 52 -6.78 -9.20 -28.56
N GLY A 53 -5.77 -8.48 -28.05
CA GLY A 53 -5.96 -7.53 -26.95
C GLY A 53 -6.32 -8.19 -25.62
N TRP A 54 -5.95 -9.46 -25.44
CA TRP A 54 -6.15 -10.22 -24.21
C TRP A 54 -4.86 -10.35 -23.40
N CYS A 55 -5.01 -10.42 -22.08
CA CYS A 55 -3.95 -10.77 -21.16
C CYS A 55 -4.48 -11.70 -20.08
N PHE A 56 -3.78 -12.82 -19.87
CA PHE A 56 -4.05 -13.78 -18.81
C PHE A 56 -2.91 -13.75 -17.81
N ARG A 57 -3.12 -13.10 -16.66
CA ARG A 57 -2.08 -13.00 -15.61
C ARG A 57 -2.67 -13.17 -14.24
N THR A 58 -1.92 -13.77 -13.35
CA THR A 58 -2.30 -13.82 -11.94
C THR A 58 -2.20 -12.42 -11.32
N ASP A 59 -2.99 -12.15 -10.28
CA ASP A 59 -2.91 -10.87 -9.55
C ASP A 59 -1.51 -10.64 -8.95
N VAL A 60 -0.76 -11.70 -8.65
CA VAL A 60 0.58 -11.62 -8.06
C VAL A 60 1.59 -11.14 -9.10
N GLU A 61 1.61 -11.77 -10.29
CA GLU A 61 2.48 -11.37 -11.39
C GLU A 61 2.17 -9.94 -11.85
N LEU A 62 0.89 -9.61 -12.07
CA LEU A 62 0.51 -8.29 -12.54
C LEU A 62 0.86 -7.19 -11.53
N ALA A 63 0.64 -7.44 -10.24
CA ALA A 63 1.01 -6.50 -9.19
C ALA A 63 2.53 -6.30 -9.11
N SER A 64 3.31 -7.39 -9.27
CA SER A 64 4.77 -7.34 -9.34
C SER A 64 5.24 -6.49 -10.53
N CYS A 65 4.73 -6.75 -11.74
CA CYS A 65 5.09 -5.98 -12.94
C CYS A 65 4.75 -4.49 -12.81
N ALA A 66 3.64 -4.15 -12.16
CA ALA A 66 3.23 -2.77 -11.94
C ALA A 66 3.90 -2.09 -10.72
N GLY A 67 4.72 -2.82 -9.95
CA GLY A 67 5.38 -2.30 -8.74
C GLY A 67 4.39 -1.87 -7.66
N ILE A 68 3.27 -2.59 -7.52
CA ILE A 68 2.25 -2.33 -6.49
C ILE A 68 1.95 -3.58 -5.67
N SER A 69 1.31 -3.41 -4.51
CA SER A 69 0.87 -4.57 -3.73
C SER A 69 -0.34 -5.25 -4.36
N VAL A 70 -0.41 -6.58 -4.21
CA VAL A 70 -1.55 -7.41 -4.66
C VAL A 70 -2.87 -6.92 -4.05
N ASP A 71 -2.85 -6.45 -2.80
CA ASP A 71 -4.03 -5.87 -2.15
C ASP A 71 -4.49 -4.56 -2.79
N THR A 72 -3.56 -3.68 -3.20
CA THR A 72 -3.89 -2.45 -3.92
C THR A 72 -4.53 -2.80 -5.27
N LEU A 73 -3.96 -3.76 -6.00
CA LEU A 73 -4.54 -4.24 -7.27
C LEU A 73 -5.98 -4.74 -7.05
N ARG A 74 -6.19 -5.63 -6.07
CA ARG A 74 -7.50 -6.25 -5.81
C ARG A 74 -8.55 -5.30 -5.26
N ARG A 75 -8.18 -4.40 -4.36
CA ARG A 75 -9.13 -3.55 -3.62
C ARG A 75 -9.33 -2.19 -4.27
N ARG A 76 -8.30 -1.63 -4.90
CA ARG A 76 -8.34 -0.27 -5.44
C ARG A 76 -8.38 -0.25 -6.96
N VAL A 77 -7.59 -1.07 -7.65
CA VAL A 77 -7.53 -1.01 -9.11
C VAL A 77 -8.70 -1.75 -9.75
N LYS A 78 -8.87 -3.05 -9.48
CA LYS A 78 -9.92 -3.89 -10.09
C LYS A 78 -11.35 -3.47 -9.74
N LYS A 79 -11.52 -2.62 -8.71
CA LYS A 79 -12.81 -2.08 -8.27
C LYS A 79 -13.02 -0.61 -8.64
N ASN A 80 -12.01 0.06 -9.21
CA ASN A 80 -12.13 1.44 -9.63
C ASN A 80 -12.99 1.49 -10.92
N SER A 81 -14.04 2.30 -10.91
CA SER A 81 -14.98 2.44 -12.03
C SER A 81 -14.28 2.97 -13.28
N SER A 82 -13.44 4.00 -13.18
CA SER A 82 -12.64 4.52 -14.30
C SER A 82 -11.73 3.46 -14.89
N PHE A 83 -11.07 2.63 -14.07
CA PHE A 83 -10.26 1.53 -14.60
C PHE A 83 -11.10 0.53 -15.41
N LEU A 84 -12.31 0.23 -14.94
CA LEU A 84 -13.25 -0.67 -15.63
C LEU A 84 -13.86 -0.05 -16.90
N GLN A 85 -13.79 1.27 -17.08
CA GLN A 85 -14.14 1.90 -18.37
C GLN A 85 -13.14 1.52 -19.46
N TYR A 86 -11.86 1.34 -19.10
CA TYR A 86 -10.81 0.93 -20.05
C TYR A 86 -10.66 -0.57 -20.17
N TYR A 87 -10.86 -1.33 -19.09
CA TYR A 87 -10.62 -2.77 -19.07
C TYR A 87 -11.81 -3.58 -18.58
N SER A 88 -12.18 -4.60 -19.35
CA SER A 88 -12.98 -5.72 -18.88
C SER A 88 -12.09 -6.68 -18.08
N VAL A 89 -12.52 -7.00 -16.86
CA VAL A 89 -11.77 -7.86 -15.93
C VAL A 89 -12.62 -9.06 -15.55
N LYS A 90 -12.22 -10.25 -15.97
CA LYS A 90 -12.88 -11.51 -15.57
C LYS A 90 -11.97 -12.28 -14.64
N ARG A 91 -12.42 -12.42 -13.39
CA ARG A 91 -11.66 -13.15 -12.37
C ARG A 91 -11.83 -14.65 -12.60
N GLY A 92 -10.73 -15.38 -12.63
CA GLY A 92 -10.76 -16.84 -12.62
C GLY A 92 -11.55 -17.38 -11.42
N LYS A 93 -12.30 -18.47 -11.62
CA LYS A 93 -13.23 -19.04 -10.63
C LYS A 93 -12.55 -19.54 -9.34
N HIS A 94 -11.25 -19.85 -9.37
CA HIS A 94 -10.52 -20.39 -8.22
C HIS A 94 -9.31 -19.52 -7.81
N LYS A 95 -8.91 -19.59 -6.53
CA LYS A 95 -7.70 -18.93 -6.01
C LYS A 95 -6.48 -19.41 -6.79
N GLY A 96 -5.75 -18.48 -7.40
CA GLY A 96 -4.52 -18.78 -8.16
C GLY A 96 -4.71 -18.90 -9.67
N ILE A 97 -5.95 -18.92 -10.18
CA ILE A 97 -6.19 -18.89 -11.63
C ILE A 97 -5.94 -17.49 -12.17
N ALA A 98 -5.37 -17.43 -13.38
CA ALA A 98 -5.14 -16.19 -14.11
C ALA A 98 -6.43 -15.36 -14.19
N THR A 99 -6.32 -14.06 -13.94
CA THR A 99 -7.38 -13.10 -14.25
C THR A 99 -7.24 -12.70 -15.71
N GLU A 100 -8.37 -12.65 -16.40
CA GLU A 100 -8.45 -12.19 -17.78
C GLU A 100 -8.64 -10.66 -17.79
N TYR A 101 -7.81 -9.99 -18.56
CA TYR A 101 -7.87 -8.55 -18.81
C TYR A 101 -8.01 -8.33 -20.31
N GLN A 102 -8.99 -7.52 -20.69
CA GLN A 102 -9.23 -7.16 -22.08
C GLN A 102 -9.56 -5.66 -22.16
N LEU A 103 -9.08 -4.96 -23.18
CA LEU A 103 -9.53 -3.59 -23.44
C LEU A 103 -11.02 -3.58 -23.81
N THR A 104 -11.74 -2.58 -23.33
CA THR A 104 -13.14 -2.38 -23.71
C THR A 104 -13.24 -1.84 -25.14
N SER A 105 -14.34 -2.17 -25.83
CA SER A 105 -14.62 -1.60 -27.15
C SER A 105 -14.71 -0.08 -27.11
N GLN A 106 -15.21 0.48 -26.01
CA GLN A 106 -15.29 1.93 -25.80
C GLN A 106 -13.90 2.58 -25.77
N ALA A 107 -12.95 2.00 -25.04
CA ALA A 107 -11.58 2.52 -24.98
C ALA A 107 -10.89 2.47 -26.36
N MET A 108 -11.16 1.42 -27.13
CA MET A 108 -10.66 1.31 -28.52
C MET A 108 -11.27 2.38 -29.42
N GLN A 109 -12.58 2.63 -29.33
CA GLN A 109 -13.26 3.68 -30.09
C GLN A 109 -12.75 5.08 -29.72
N ASP A 110 -12.57 5.36 -28.43
CA ASP A 110 -12.08 6.67 -28.00
C ASP A 110 -10.60 6.88 -28.36
N GLY A 111 -9.81 5.80 -28.41
CA GLY A 111 -8.48 5.80 -29.00
C GLY A 111 -8.52 6.12 -30.50
N ALA A 112 -9.40 5.47 -31.25
CA ALA A 112 -9.57 5.67 -32.69
C ALA A 112 -10.05 7.10 -33.02
N LYS A 113 -11.01 7.65 -32.27
CA LYS A 113 -11.46 9.05 -32.40
C LYS A 113 -10.31 10.03 -32.22
N ARG A 114 -9.45 9.82 -31.21
CA ARG A 114 -8.26 10.66 -31.00
C ARG A 114 -7.27 10.50 -32.15
N ARG A 115 -7.04 9.27 -32.62
CA ARG A 115 -6.14 9.00 -33.76
C ARG A 115 -6.63 9.69 -35.03
N ALA A 116 -7.94 9.71 -35.26
CA ALA A 116 -8.58 10.38 -36.39
C ALA A 116 -8.67 11.91 -36.24
N GLY A 117 -8.13 12.49 -35.16
CA GLY A 117 -8.17 13.94 -34.91
C GLY A 117 -9.53 14.47 -34.44
N MET A 118 -10.48 13.58 -34.11
CA MET A 118 -11.80 13.98 -33.59
C MET A 118 -11.75 14.39 -32.11
N LEU A 119 -10.72 13.99 -31.39
CA LEU A 119 -10.44 14.43 -30.02
C LEU A 119 -9.10 15.17 -29.98
N SER A 120 -9.13 16.43 -29.53
CA SER A 120 -7.90 17.21 -29.29
C SER A 120 -7.07 16.58 -28.17
N ASN A 121 -5.74 16.79 -28.21
CA ASN A 121 -4.78 16.31 -27.21
C ASN A 121 -5.09 16.73 -25.77
N THR A 122 -5.89 17.77 -25.58
CA THR A 122 -6.27 18.33 -24.29
C THR A 122 -7.72 18.01 -23.91
N THR A 123 -8.47 17.33 -24.79
CA THR A 123 -9.87 16.96 -24.56
C THR A 123 -9.93 15.54 -23.99
N ARG A 124 -10.71 15.33 -22.93
CA ARG A 124 -10.95 14.02 -22.33
C ARG A 124 -11.77 13.12 -23.25
N ALA A 125 -11.78 11.82 -22.98
CA ALA A 125 -12.65 10.88 -23.71
C ALA A 125 -14.16 11.22 -23.57
N SER A 126 -14.54 11.86 -22.46
CA SER A 126 -15.91 12.40 -22.26
C SER A 126 -16.25 13.61 -23.14
N GLY A 127 -15.28 14.22 -23.82
CA GLY A 127 -15.45 15.44 -24.61
C GLY A 127 -15.16 16.74 -23.85
N GLU A 128 -14.90 16.68 -22.54
CA GLU A 128 -14.55 17.85 -21.73
C GLU A 128 -13.11 18.32 -21.96
N SER A 129 -12.85 19.63 -21.90
CA SER A 129 -11.48 20.15 -21.91
C SER A 129 -10.80 19.85 -20.57
N ALA A 130 -9.64 19.19 -20.60
CA ALA A 130 -8.82 18.92 -19.42
C ALA A 130 -8.07 20.18 -18.94
N ILE A 131 -7.89 21.17 -19.81
CA ILE A 131 -7.31 22.46 -19.43
C ILE A 131 -8.46 23.39 -19.03
N ILE A 132 -8.62 23.59 -17.73
CA ILE A 132 -9.42 24.69 -17.20
C ILE A 132 -8.56 25.95 -17.37
N ASN A 133 -8.85 26.76 -18.38
CA ASN A 133 -8.25 28.08 -18.52
C ASN A 133 -8.64 28.93 -17.29
N ARG A 134 -7.79 28.94 -16.25
CA ARG A 134 -7.94 29.83 -15.08
C ARG A 134 -7.80 31.32 -15.41
N ARG A 135 -7.55 31.67 -16.66
CA ARG A 135 -7.34 33.05 -17.12
C ARG A 135 -8.61 33.89 -17.29
N ALA A 136 -9.81 33.33 -17.07
CA ALA A 136 -11.07 34.04 -17.28
C ALA A 136 -11.73 34.60 -16.00
N GLN A 137 -11.04 34.62 -14.84
CA GLN A 137 -11.56 35.20 -13.59
C GLN A 137 -10.63 36.25 -12.95
N SER A 138 -9.86 36.97 -13.76
CA SER A 138 -9.35 38.28 -13.34
C SER A 138 -10.03 39.33 -14.20
N GLU A 139 -11.03 40.02 -13.63
CA GLU A 139 -11.50 41.28 -14.17
C GLU A 139 -10.30 42.22 -14.42
N PRO A 140 -10.32 43.03 -15.49
CA PRO A 140 -9.22 43.92 -15.80
C PRO A 140 -9.18 45.05 -14.77
N VAL A 141 -8.37 44.91 -13.72
CA VAL A 141 -7.87 46.08 -13.01
C VAL A 141 -6.95 46.80 -13.98
N VAL A 142 -7.43 47.93 -14.49
CA VAL A 142 -6.68 48.90 -15.29
C VAL A 142 -5.52 49.43 -14.45
N GLY A 143 -4.42 48.67 -14.43
CA GLY A 143 -3.12 49.11 -13.97
C GLY A 143 -2.34 49.60 -15.18
N LYS A 144 -2.14 50.92 -15.25
CA LYS A 144 -1.20 51.57 -16.18
C LYS A 144 0.13 50.82 -16.18
N ILE A 145 0.43 50.13 -17.28
CA ILE A 145 1.78 49.67 -17.60
C ILE A 145 2.45 50.86 -18.28
N THR A 146 3.29 51.57 -17.55
CA THR A 146 4.27 52.48 -18.16
C THR A 146 5.43 51.66 -18.67
N ASN A 147 5.76 51.89 -19.94
CA ASN A 147 6.85 51.32 -20.70
C ASN A 147 8.14 51.13 -19.89
N SER A 148 8.72 49.95 -20.00
CA SER A 148 10.14 49.71 -19.76
C SER A 148 10.59 48.74 -20.84
N ASP A 149 11.34 49.29 -21.79
CA ASP A 149 12.03 48.55 -22.84
C ASP A 149 12.95 47.50 -22.22
N CYS A 150 12.85 46.27 -22.71
CA CYS A 150 13.84 45.22 -22.45
C CYS A 150 14.23 44.60 -23.79
N GLU A 151 15.17 45.25 -24.46
CA GLU A 151 16.04 44.60 -25.45
C GLU A 151 17.08 43.73 -24.73
N GLY A 152 17.47 42.63 -25.38
CA GLY A 152 18.63 41.80 -25.05
C GLY A 152 18.26 40.59 -24.17
N GLY A 153 18.72 39.37 -24.43
CA GLY A 153 19.79 38.92 -25.31
C GLY A 153 20.42 37.68 -24.66
N ASN A 154 20.47 36.59 -25.44
CA ASN A 154 21.40 35.45 -25.46
C ASN A 154 22.01 34.84 -24.17
N ASN A 155 21.88 33.51 -24.13
CA ASN A 155 22.73 32.49 -23.50
C ASN A 155 24.19 32.89 -23.24
N SER A 156 24.76 32.48 -22.10
CA SER A 156 25.75 31.38 -22.02
C SER A 156 26.33 31.19 -20.61
N ASP A 157 26.90 30.00 -20.44
CA ASP A 157 27.52 29.31 -19.31
C ASP A 157 28.52 30.04 -18.39
N ILE A 158 28.92 29.28 -17.35
CA ILE A 158 30.17 29.27 -16.53
C ILE A 158 29.84 29.56 -15.05
N ARG A 159 29.68 28.55 -14.17
CA ARG A 159 30.65 27.60 -13.57
C ARG A 159 31.53 28.23 -12.48
N GLY A 160 31.39 27.70 -11.25
CA GLY A 160 32.46 27.61 -10.24
C GLY A 160 32.27 28.46 -8.97
N GLU A 161 32.11 27.74 -7.84
CA GLU A 161 32.59 28.10 -6.48
C GLU A 161 31.94 29.35 -5.82
N GLU A 162 31.59 29.44 -4.54
CA GLU A 162 32.09 28.89 -3.28
C GLU A 162 30.98 29.11 -2.22
N LEU A 163 30.91 28.26 -1.18
CA LEU A 163 30.07 28.50 0.01
C LEU A 163 30.62 29.68 0.84
N PRO A 164 29.75 30.51 1.45
CA PRO A 164 30.11 31.12 2.73
C PRO A 164 29.07 30.89 3.83
N THR A 165 29.57 30.22 4.86
CA THR A 165 29.52 30.50 6.31
C THR A 165 28.56 31.58 6.84
N THR A 166 27.91 31.20 7.94
CA THR A 166 27.13 31.95 8.93
C THR A 166 27.52 33.42 9.18
N GLY A 167 26.50 34.29 9.24
CA GLY A 167 26.59 35.63 9.84
C GLY A 167 25.19 36.23 10.04
N GLY A 168 24.74 36.30 11.30
CA GLY A 168 23.40 36.73 11.67
C GLY A 168 23.09 38.20 11.38
N LYS A 169 21.85 38.47 10.96
CA LYS A 169 21.20 39.78 11.10
C LYS A 169 19.77 39.60 11.60
N LYS A 170 19.46 40.37 12.64
CA LYS A 170 18.22 40.38 13.43
C LYS A 170 17.05 40.87 12.57
N HIS A 171 15.95 40.13 12.54
CA HIS A 171 14.67 40.63 12.06
C HIS A 171 13.90 41.32 13.21
N PRO A 172 13.21 42.44 12.96
CA PRO A 172 12.36 43.11 13.96
C PRO A 172 11.10 42.28 14.29
N PRO A 173 10.52 42.43 15.49
CA PRO A 173 9.39 41.61 15.92
C PRO A 173 8.11 42.02 15.20
N ILE A 174 7.45 41.06 14.55
CA ILE A 174 6.12 41.24 13.97
C ILE A 174 5.09 41.18 15.10
N THR A 175 4.49 42.33 15.40
CA THR A 175 3.39 42.52 16.34
C THR A 175 2.11 41.94 15.75
N VAL A 176 1.57 40.88 16.35
CA VAL A 176 0.24 40.34 16.02
C VAL A 176 -0.82 41.01 16.92
N PRO A 177 -1.99 41.44 16.39
CA PRO A 177 -3.01 42.09 17.20
C PRO A 177 -3.61 41.16 18.25
N LYS A 178 -3.82 41.73 19.44
CA LYS A 178 -4.49 41.16 20.61
C LYS A 178 -6.01 41.07 20.39
N PRO A 179 -6.66 39.90 20.52
CA PRO A 179 -8.11 39.84 20.71
C PRO A 179 -8.44 39.92 22.20
N SER A 180 -9.17 40.98 22.57
CA SER A 180 -9.70 41.22 23.90
C SER A 180 -10.79 40.19 24.25
N SER A 181 -10.52 39.43 25.31
CA SER A 181 -11.46 39.03 26.37
C SER A 181 -12.96 39.04 26.05
N ILE A 182 -13.51 37.86 25.78
CA ILE A 182 -14.90 37.51 26.11
C ILE A 182 -14.85 36.39 27.16
N THR A 183 -15.15 36.80 28.39
CA THR A 183 -15.91 36.11 29.43
C THR A 183 -15.66 34.61 29.66
N ALA A 184 -15.05 34.34 30.82
CA ALA A 184 -15.00 33.03 31.44
C ALA A 184 -16.41 32.43 31.64
N CYS A 185 -16.58 31.19 31.20
CA CYS A 185 -17.53 30.26 31.80
C CYS A 185 -16.79 28.96 32.08
N SER A 186 -16.59 28.69 33.37
CA SER A 186 -15.99 27.49 33.93
C SER A 186 -16.67 26.23 33.39
N SER A 187 -15.89 25.38 32.74
CA SER A 187 -16.10 23.93 32.67
C SER A 187 -14.78 23.25 32.31
N ASN A 188 -14.17 22.60 33.30
CA ASN A 188 -13.03 21.72 33.15
C ASN A 188 -13.30 20.68 32.04
N ARG A 189 -12.74 20.89 30.85
CA ARG A 189 -12.35 19.80 29.95
C ARG A 189 -10.95 20.09 29.44
N LEU A 190 -10.04 19.21 29.80
CA LEU A 190 -8.70 19.12 29.21
C LEU A 190 -8.90 19.10 27.69
N CYS A 191 -8.45 20.15 27.00
CA CYS A 191 -8.25 20.11 25.56
C CYS A 191 -7.12 19.12 25.30
N GLU A 192 -7.45 17.84 25.15
CA GLU A 192 -6.53 16.86 24.60
C GLU A 192 -6.23 17.28 23.16
N THR A 193 -4.99 17.71 22.94
CA THR A 193 -4.45 17.93 21.60
C THR A 193 -4.49 16.57 20.89
N ILE A 194 -5.31 16.44 19.85
CA ILE A 194 -5.39 15.21 19.05
C ILE A 194 -4.09 15.11 18.25
N GLU A 195 -3.09 14.42 18.80
CA GLU A 195 -1.85 14.11 18.10
C GLU A 195 -2.16 13.36 16.79
N PRO A 196 -1.57 13.75 15.65
CA PRO A 196 -1.82 13.07 14.39
C PRO A 196 -1.34 11.63 14.47
N ILE A 197 -2.12 10.70 13.92
CA ILE A 197 -1.86 9.26 13.99
C ILE A 197 -0.49 8.84 13.43
N SER A 198 0.12 9.67 12.57
CA SER A 198 1.49 9.48 12.10
C SER A 198 2.52 9.58 13.23
N SER A 199 2.39 10.57 14.12
CA SER A 199 3.30 10.76 15.26
C SER A 199 3.16 9.60 16.26
N ILE A 200 1.92 9.19 16.54
CA ILE A 200 1.64 8.04 17.41
C ILE A 200 2.24 6.75 16.84
N LEU A 201 2.14 6.55 15.53
CA LEU A 201 2.72 5.40 14.85
C LEU A 201 4.25 5.38 14.98
N GLU A 202 4.91 6.51 14.77
CA GLU A 202 6.36 6.65 14.90
C GLU A 202 6.84 6.30 16.32
N TRP A 203 6.21 6.90 17.34
CA TRP A 203 6.52 6.62 18.74
C TRP A 203 6.25 5.16 19.12
N PHE A 204 5.16 4.58 18.62
CA PHE A 204 4.86 3.17 18.84
C PHE A 204 5.92 2.27 18.19
N THR A 205 6.30 2.53 16.93
CA THR A 205 7.31 1.73 16.24
C THR A 205 8.68 1.83 16.89
N SER A 206 9.02 2.98 17.49
CA SER A 206 10.26 3.14 18.26
C SER A 206 10.22 2.39 19.59
N ALA A 207 9.04 2.18 20.19
CA ALA A 207 8.90 1.53 21.49
C ALA A 207 8.76 -0.01 21.38
N TYR A 208 8.28 -0.53 20.25
CA TYR A 208 8.00 -1.96 20.08
C TYR A 208 9.23 -2.73 19.56
N PRO A 209 9.54 -3.94 20.08
CA PRO A 209 10.83 -4.61 19.80
C PRO A 209 10.94 -5.25 18.41
N ARG A 210 9.84 -5.33 17.65
CA ARG A 210 9.77 -6.03 16.36
C ARG A 210 9.11 -5.16 15.29
N GLU A 211 9.73 -5.10 14.13
CA GLU A 211 9.14 -4.47 12.95
C GLU A 211 7.96 -5.29 12.42
N GLY A 212 6.91 -4.59 12.01
CA GLY A 212 5.72 -5.20 11.41
C GLY A 212 5.20 -4.39 10.24
N ASN A 213 4.03 -4.78 9.74
CA ASN A 213 3.47 -4.09 8.59
C ASN A 213 2.89 -2.74 9.01
N VAL A 214 3.57 -1.65 8.66
CA VAL A 214 3.21 -0.26 9.01
C VAL A 214 1.73 0.06 8.74
N ARG A 215 1.16 -0.42 7.62
CA ARG A 215 -0.27 -0.18 7.30
C ARG A 215 -1.20 -0.91 8.27
N LYS A 216 -0.87 -2.14 8.65
CA LYS A 216 -1.65 -2.93 9.60
C LYS A 216 -1.52 -2.39 11.02
N VAL A 217 -0.32 -1.98 11.41
CA VAL A 217 -0.06 -1.32 12.71
C VAL A 217 -0.84 -0.01 12.79
N LYS A 218 -0.75 0.85 11.77
CA LYS A 218 -1.52 2.10 11.69
C LYS A 218 -3.02 1.86 11.78
N SER A 219 -3.54 0.86 11.05
CA SER A 219 -4.96 0.50 11.13
C SER A 219 -5.37 0.00 12.51
N ALA A 220 -4.53 -0.81 13.16
CA ALA A 220 -4.80 -1.33 14.49
C ALA A 220 -4.76 -0.20 15.53
N LEU A 221 -3.78 0.70 15.48
CA LEU A 221 -3.72 1.90 16.30
C LEU A 221 -4.95 2.78 16.10
N ALA A 222 -5.38 3.01 14.85
CA ALA A 222 -6.59 3.78 14.56
C ALA A 222 -7.83 3.16 15.22
N SER A 223 -7.97 1.84 15.18
CA SER A 223 -9.07 1.12 15.83
C SER A 223 -9.04 1.27 17.35
N LEU A 224 -7.85 1.22 17.97
CA LEU A 224 -7.71 1.39 19.42
C LEU A 224 -8.02 2.83 19.88
N ILE A 225 -7.61 3.82 19.09
CA ILE A 225 -7.95 5.23 19.34
C ILE A 225 -9.45 5.46 19.18
N ALA A 226 -10.07 4.86 18.16
CA ALA A 226 -11.53 4.90 17.97
C ALA A 226 -12.30 4.21 19.12
N GLU A 227 -11.68 3.28 19.83
CA GLU A 227 -12.18 2.67 21.06
C GLU A 227 -11.90 3.51 22.34
N ASN A 228 -11.43 4.75 22.20
CA ASN A 228 -11.06 5.66 23.30
C ASN A 228 -9.91 5.14 24.18
N ILE A 229 -8.98 4.37 23.64
CA ILE A 229 -7.75 4.03 24.36
C ILE A 229 -6.75 5.17 24.18
N PRO A 230 -6.20 5.74 25.27
CA PRO A 230 -5.23 6.82 25.17
C PRO A 230 -3.93 6.33 24.48
N PRO A 231 -3.43 7.02 23.44
CA PRO A 231 -2.23 6.64 22.71
C PRO A 231 -1.00 6.43 23.61
N ASN A 232 -0.84 7.27 24.63
CA ASN A 232 0.25 7.18 25.59
C ASN A 232 0.25 5.87 26.38
N ALA A 233 -0.94 5.31 26.68
CA ALA A 233 -1.02 4.02 27.37
C ALA A 233 -0.55 2.88 26.45
N ILE A 234 -0.86 2.95 25.16
CA ILE A 234 -0.42 1.96 24.16
C ILE A 234 1.11 1.99 24.03
N ILE A 235 1.70 3.18 23.95
CA ILE A 235 3.16 3.36 23.85
C ILE A 235 3.86 2.85 25.11
N LYS A 236 3.36 3.18 26.31
CA LYS A 236 3.90 2.65 27.57
C LYS A 236 3.83 1.12 27.64
N ALA A 237 2.73 0.54 27.19
CA ALA A 237 2.58 -0.92 27.16
C ALA A 237 3.50 -1.58 26.13
N ALA A 238 3.75 -0.94 24.98
CA ALA A 238 4.71 -1.40 23.99
C ALA A 238 6.13 -1.46 24.57
N ALA A 239 6.54 -0.40 25.29
CA ALA A 239 7.84 -0.36 25.97
C ALA A 239 7.95 -1.44 27.07
N ALA A 240 6.88 -1.66 27.86
CA ALA A 240 6.84 -2.74 28.85
C ALA A 240 7.00 -4.12 28.18
N TYR A 241 6.32 -4.35 27.06
CA TYR A 241 6.46 -5.58 26.27
C TYR A 241 7.89 -5.75 25.74
N ALA A 242 8.54 -4.68 25.27
CA ALA A 242 9.95 -4.73 24.85
C ALA A 242 10.87 -5.17 26.00
N CYS A 243 10.64 -4.68 27.22
CA CYS A 243 11.38 -5.10 28.41
C CYS A 243 11.14 -6.59 28.74
N GLU A 244 9.91 -7.08 28.66
CA GLU A 244 9.57 -8.50 28.89
C GLU A 244 10.23 -9.43 27.87
N GLN A 245 10.40 -8.98 26.62
CA GLN A 245 10.98 -9.77 25.54
C GLN A 245 12.51 -9.67 25.45
N LYS A 246 13.16 -8.96 26.38
CA LYS A 246 14.63 -8.82 26.39
C LYS A 246 15.29 -10.19 26.53
N GLY A 247 16.03 -10.61 25.50
CA GLY A 247 16.71 -11.91 25.45
C GLY A 247 15.96 -13.00 24.66
N ASN A 248 14.70 -12.77 24.27
CA ASN A 248 14.00 -13.66 23.34
C ASN A 248 14.42 -13.37 21.89
N GLU A 249 14.40 -14.38 21.03
CA GLU A 249 14.61 -14.16 19.61
C GLU A 249 13.37 -13.52 18.96
N ILE A 250 13.59 -12.66 17.96
CA ILE A 250 12.54 -11.89 17.25
C ILE A 250 11.43 -12.80 16.69
N ARG A 251 11.76 -14.04 16.28
CA ARG A 251 10.78 -15.01 15.76
C ARG A 251 9.72 -15.42 16.79
N PHE A 252 10.06 -15.39 18.08
CA PHE A 252 9.16 -15.73 19.19
C PHE A 252 8.38 -14.52 19.73
N MET A 253 8.77 -13.31 19.34
CA MET A 253 8.02 -12.10 19.66
C MET A 253 6.79 -11.97 18.76
N LYS A 254 5.67 -11.50 19.31
CA LYS A 254 4.47 -11.27 18.50
C LYS A 254 4.71 -10.14 17.49
N LEU A 255 4.03 -10.23 16.35
CA LEU A 255 3.97 -9.13 15.40
C LEU A 255 3.16 -7.97 16.00
N PRO A 256 3.58 -6.71 15.83
CA PRO A 256 2.92 -5.56 16.44
C PRO A 256 1.45 -5.44 16.02
N GLU A 257 1.10 -5.73 14.76
CA GLU A 257 -0.29 -5.69 14.30
C GLU A 257 -1.21 -6.75 14.95
N ASN A 258 -0.63 -7.85 15.43
CA ASN A 258 -1.38 -8.91 16.14
C ASN A 258 -1.47 -8.57 17.63
N TRP A 259 -0.36 -8.11 18.22
CA TRP A 259 -0.31 -7.67 19.62
C TRP A 259 -1.29 -6.52 19.91
N LEU A 260 -1.41 -5.54 18.99
CA LEU A 260 -2.39 -4.46 19.09
C LEU A 260 -3.84 -4.96 18.94
N ARG A 261 -4.08 -5.91 18.02
CA ARG A 261 -5.42 -6.42 17.72
C ARG A 261 -5.97 -7.31 18.83
N GLU A 262 -5.11 -8.14 19.40
CA GLU A 262 -5.45 -9.05 20.51
C GLU A 262 -5.57 -8.30 21.84
N LYS A 263 -5.24 -7.00 21.87
CA LYS A 263 -5.29 -6.15 23.06
C LYS A 263 -4.51 -6.75 24.23
N ASP A 264 -3.40 -7.42 23.90
CA ASP A 264 -2.51 -8.11 24.85
C ASP A 264 -1.97 -7.17 25.94
N PHE A 265 -2.03 -5.85 25.74
CA PHE A 265 -1.65 -4.82 26.70
C PHE A 265 -2.72 -4.48 27.75
N ARG A 266 -3.97 -4.94 27.59
CA ARG A 266 -5.07 -4.65 28.54
C ARG A 266 -5.06 -5.58 29.75
N GLN A 267 -4.45 -6.75 29.64
CA GLN A 267 -4.33 -7.71 30.73
C GLN A 267 -2.86 -7.86 31.07
N PRO A 268 -2.44 -7.70 32.35
CA PRO A 268 -1.10 -8.10 32.74
C PRO A 268 -0.96 -9.58 32.37
N ARG A 269 -0.04 -9.87 31.46
CA ARG A 269 0.25 -11.26 31.08
C ARG A 269 0.79 -11.94 32.32
N THR A 270 -0.01 -12.83 32.90
CA THR A 270 0.57 -13.96 33.60
C THR A 270 1.32 -14.75 32.53
N PRO A 271 2.65 -14.94 32.67
CA PRO A 271 3.40 -15.68 31.67
C PRO A 271 2.83 -17.11 31.63
N LYS A 272 2.06 -17.42 30.58
CA LYS A 272 1.88 -18.81 30.13
C LYS A 272 3.16 -19.24 29.45
N TYR A 273 4.25 -19.21 30.20
CA TYR A 273 5.41 -20.01 29.87
C TYR A 273 4.95 -21.44 30.18
N SER A 274 4.52 -22.20 29.17
CA SER A 274 4.65 -23.64 29.32
C SER A 274 6.15 -23.82 29.43
N GLY A 275 6.67 -23.98 30.65
CA GLY A 275 8.06 -24.34 30.92
C GLY A 275 8.38 -25.75 30.42
N ALA A 276 7.86 -26.10 29.25
CA ALA A 276 8.08 -27.34 28.56
C ALA A 276 9.56 -27.40 28.26
N THR A 277 10.24 -28.16 29.11
CA THR A 277 11.63 -28.49 28.95
C THR A 277 11.79 -29.36 27.70
N LYS A 278 13.02 -29.48 27.20
CA LYS A 278 13.31 -30.43 26.11
C LYS A 278 12.87 -31.85 26.47
N ALA A 279 12.86 -32.20 27.76
CA ALA A 279 12.37 -33.49 28.24
C ALA A 279 10.85 -33.63 28.03
N ASP A 280 10.06 -32.58 28.28
CA ASP A 280 8.60 -32.62 28.10
C ASP A 280 8.21 -32.78 26.62
N VAL A 281 8.93 -32.10 25.72
CA VAL A 281 8.74 -32.25 24.27
C VAL A 281 9.05 -33.68 23.84
N ARG A 282 10.17 -34.24 24.32
CA ARG A 282 10.56 -35.63 24.04
C ARG A 282 9.58 -36.65 24.60
N GLN A 283 9.05 -36.41 25.79
CA GLN A 283 8.02 -37.26 26.39
C GLN A 283 6.73 -37.23 25.56
N THR A 284 6.38 -36.07 25.02
CA THR A 284 5.22 -35.91 24.13
C THR A 284 5.44 -36.69 22.82
N SER A 285 6.61 -36.56 22.19
CA SER A 285 6.99 -37.34 21.01
C SER A 285 6.97 -38.85 21.28
N ALA A 286 7.48 -39.29 22.44
CA ALA A 286 7.44 -40.69 22.87
C ALA A 286 6.00 -41.22 23.02
N ASN A 287 5.11 -40.42 23.61
CA ASN A 287 3.70 -40.77 23.75
C ASN A 287 3.02 -40.91 22.38
N TRP A 288 3.31 -40.02 21.42
CA TRP A 288 2.77 -40.15 20.05
C TRP A 288 3.16 -41.47 19.39
N ILE A 289 4.39 -41.93 19.61
CA ILE A 289 4.89 -43.22 19.08
C ILE A 289 4.17 -44.39 19.76
N LYS A 290 4.05 -44.38 21.09
CA LYS A 290 3.35 -45.44 21.86
C LYS A 290 1.87 -45.54 21.50
N GLU A 291 1.21 -44.39 21.34
CA GLU A 291 -0.20 -44.29 20.96
C GLU A 291 -0.45 -44.56 19.47
N ARG A 292 0.62 -44.72 18.66
CA ARG A 292 0.56 -44.87 17.20
C ARG A 292 -0.20 -43.71 16.52
N SER A 293 -0.05 -42.52 17.07
CA SER A 293 -0.65 -41.30 16.53
C SER A 293 -0.13 -41.03 15.12
N GLY A 294 -0.97 -40.44 14.26
CA GLY A 294 -0.52 -39.97 12.94
C GLY A 294 0.63 -38.96 13.03
N LEU A 295 0.77 -38.29 14.18
CA LEU A 295 1.87 -37.37 14.49
C LEU A 295 3.19 -38.09 14.79
N ALA A 296 3.20 -39.39 15.09
CA ALA A 296 4.45 -40.12 15.25
C ALA A 296 5.35 -39.99 14.01
N ARG A 297 4.76 -39.94 12.81
CA ARG A 297 5.44 -39.78 11.52
C ARG A 297 6.18 -38.44 11.35
N THR A 298 5.92 -37.43 12.19
CA THR A 298 6.64 -36.16 12.15
C THR A 298 7.94 -36.20 12.94
N CYS A 299 8.18 -37.24 13.75
CA CYS A 299 9.43 -37.41 14.48
C CYS A 299 10.56 -37.70 13.48
N SER A 300 11.66 -36.94 13.58
CA SER A 300 12.83 -37.15 12.72
C SER A 300 13.61 -38.41 13.13
N SER A 301 14.37 -39.02 12.23
CA SER A 301 15.19 -40.20 12.55
C SER A 301 16.20 -39.94 13.68
N ASP A 302 16.74 -38.73 13.77
CA ASP A 302 17.65 -38.35 14.87
C ASP A 302 16.91 -38.24 16.21
N GLU A 303 15.70 -37.68 16.20
CA GLU A 303 14.84 -37.61 17.39
C GLU A 303 14.45 -39.02 17.87
N VAL A 304 14.11 -39.93 16.96
CA VAL A 304 13.80 -41.33 17.30
C VAL A 304 15.02 -42.04 17.89
N ARG A 305 16.23 -41.79 17.35
CA ARG A 305 17.47 -42.34 17.92
C ARG A 305 17.73 -41.82 19.32
N GLU A 306 17.48 -40.54 19.59
CA GLU A 306 17.59 -39.96 20.93
C GLU A 306 16.55 -40.54 21.91
N LEU A 307 15.31 -40.77 21.47
CA LEU A 307 14.26 -41.37 22.30
C LEU A 307 14.56 -42.83 22.66
N LEU A 308 15.14 -43.59 21.71
CA LEU A 308 15.65 -44.95 21.96
C LEU A 308 16.83 -44.94 22.93
N ALA A 309 17.78 -44.03 22.76
CA ALA A 309 18.94 -43.90 23.66
C ALA A 309 18.52 -43.53 25.09
N GLN A 310 17.41 -42.80 25.25
CA GLN A 310 16.82 -42.44 26.54
C GLN A 310 15.85 -43.51 27.08
N GLY A 311 15.63 -44.61 26.35
CA GLY A 311 14.72 -45.69 26.77
C GLY A 311 13.24 -45.27 26.85
N LEU A 312 12.87 -44.16 26.22
CA LEU A 312 11.50 -43.62 26.27
C LEU A 312 10.53 -44.38 25.38
N VAL A 313 11.05 -45.00 24.32
CA VAL A 313 10.32 -45.86 23.37
C VAL A 313 11.17 -47.08 23.02
N THR A 314 10.53 -48.17 22.59
CA THR A 314 11.23 -49.37 22.13
C THR A 314 11.32 -49.43 20.60
N ARG A 315 12.24 -50.27 20.10
CA ARG A 315 12.40 -50.52 18.65
C ARG A 315 11.10 -51.04 18.02
N GLU A 316 10.38 -51.89 18.75
CA GLU A 316 9.11 -52.47 18.31
C GLU A 316 8.00 -51.43 18.23
N GLU A 317 7.92 -50.52 19.21
CA GLU A 317 6.96 -49.41 19.23
C GLU A 317 7.18 -48.46 18.04
N CYS A 318 8.45 -48.15 17.71
CA CYS A 318 8.79 -47.29 16.58
C CYS A 318 8.37 -47.92 15.24
N LEU A 319 8.65 -49.22 15.05
CA LEU A 319 8.26 -49.95 13.84
C LEU A 319 6.73 -50.06 13.73
N ALA A 320 6.03 -50.30 14.86
CA ALA A 320 4.57 -50.36 14.90
C ALA A 320 3.91 -49.00 14.59
N ALA A 321 4.59 -47.89 14.88
CA ALA A 321 4.17 -46.53 14.49
C ALA A 321 4.51 -46.18 13.02
N GLY A 322 5.19 -47.08 12.29
CA GLY A 322 5.55 -46.91 10.89
C GLY A 322 6.77 -46.01 10.66
N LEU A 323 7.67 -45.92 11.63
CA LEU A 323 8.91 -45.16 11.54
C LEU A 323 10.07 -46.04 11.05
N SER A 324 10.87 -45.53 10.12
CA SER A 324 12.12 -46.16 9.68
C SER A 324 13.25 -45.78 10.64
N LEU A 325 13.88 -46.80 11.24
CA LEU A 325 15.00 -46.68 12.18
C LEU A 325 16.35 -46.71 11.49
#